data_AF-A0A8T1WEM1-F1
#
_entry.id   AF-A0A8T1WEM1-F1
#
_cell.length_a   1.000
_cell.length_b   1.000
_cell.length_c   1.000
_cell.angle_alpha   90.00
_cell.angle_beta   90.00
_cell.angle_gamma   90.00
#
_symmetry.space_group_name_H-M   'P 1'
#
loop_
_entity.id
_entity.type
_entity.pdbx_description
1 polymer ?
#
loop_
_entity_poly.entity_id
_entity_poly.type
_entity_poly.pdbx_seq_one_letter_code
_entity_poly.pdbx_strand_id
1 'polypeptide(L)'
;MMKRYVFLWAALAAVAAVQAQESTPESTPANTPEAKKKYLDYSDLLKTRKPRVRQNTTESDTKQQSSGSDTTQQQGSGSDTTQQSSGSDTTQQQGSGSDTTQQSSGSDTTQQQPTPTPLPETPKPTDPETPKPTEPETPKPTEPETPAPTPEPTPAPTPEPTPAPTPAPTPPPTPWVTVTIDHDQVKPFAQPEPVTISEKAGVKFKPQIHITNGCHPYPAVNEAGETSGGLKIKGAPSAGCKGSGWGSQVYGRSGWKNDVWAIMYSWYFPKDSPSTGLGHRHDWEHVIVWIDNPDVAEPRILAVTPSAHSGYSTHHPPNADTLDGTSAKVNYESHWPINHALDSTSEAGEFQDLIMWDQMSDKARQALNSVLWGDANVPMNDGNFGPKLEKAWPF
;
A
#
# COMPACT_ATOMS: atom_id res chain seq x y z
N MET A 1 30.10 50.97 54.07
CA MET A 1 30.77 49.86 54.80
C MET A 1 31.34 48.88 53.78
N MET A 2 32.66 48.64 53.86
CA MET A 2 33.50 47.51 53.36
C MET A 2 33.05 46.71 52.12
N LYS A 3 33.72 46.76 50.95
CA LYS A 3 35.03 46.16 50.54
C LYS A 3 35.19 44.65 50.76
N ARG A 4 35.31 43.88 49.66
CA ARG A 4 36.38 42.89 49.31
C ARG A 4 36.19 42.37 47.86
N TYR A 5 37.02 42.80 46.89
CA TYR A 5 38.18 42.13 46.26
C TYR A 5 37.80 40.97 45.30
N VAL A 6 37.83 41.12 43.95
CA VAL A 6 38.97 41.17 42.96
C VAL A 6 39.43 39.77 42.51
N PHE A 7 39.68 39.65 41.19
CA PHE A 7 40.44 38.66 40.38
C PHE A 7 39.56 38.17 39.21
N LEU A 8 39.93 38.20 37.91
CA LEU A 8 41.11 38.61 37.15
C LEU A 8 40.65 38.79 35.67
N TRP A 9 41.38 39.61 34.90
CA TRP A 9 41.14 40.02 33.52
C TRP A 9 41.50 38.99 32.43
N ALA A 10 40.97 39.30 31.24
CA ALA A 10 41.16 38.78 29.89
C ALA A 10 42.56 38.27 29.42
N ALA A 11 42.51 37.28 28.51
CA ALA A 11 43.40 36.99 27.37
C ALA A 11 42.86 35.69 26.72
N LEU A 12 42.78 35.44 25.40
CA LEU A 12 43.67 35.79 24.31
C LEU A 12 42.93 35.55 22.98
N ALA A 13 43.11 36.45 22.01
CA ALA A 13 42.79 36.22 20.60
C ALA A 13 44.06 35.78 19.85
N ALA A 14 43.85 35.14 18.69
CA ALA A 14 44.77 34.86 17.57
C ALA A 14 45.29 33.41 17.42
N VAL A 15 45.03 32.88 16.21
CA VAL A 15 45.78 31.94 15.34
C VAL A 15 44.72 31.12 14.58
N ALA A 16 44.71 30.93 13.26
CA ALA A 16 45.28 31.55 12.08
C ALA A 16 44.53 30.92 10.89
N ALA A 17 44.26 31.68 9.84
CA ALA A 17 43.77 31.15 8.57
C ALA A 17 44.89 30.39 7.84
N VAL A 18 44.66 29.13 7.44
CA VAL A 18 45.48 28.43 6.44
C VAL A 18 44.57 27.54 5.57
N GLN A 19 44.38 28.05 4.35
CA GLN A 19 44.41 27.40 3.04
C GLN A 19 43.58 26.14 2.74
N ALA A 20 42.73 26.33 1.72
CA ALA A 20 42.22 25.34 0.81
C ALA A 20 43.34 24.50 0.18
N GLN A 21 43.06 23.20 0.03
CA GLN A 21 43.67 22.40 -1.02
C GLN A 21 42.65 21.40 -1.52
N GLU A 22 42.28 21.57 -2.78
CA GLU A 22 41.50 20.64 -3.59
C GLU A 22 42.24 19.29 -3.65
N SER A 23 41.55 18.21 -3.30
CA SER A 23 41.99 16.85 -3.60
C SER A 23 41.04 16.24 -4.63
N THR A 24 41.50 16.19 -5.87
CA THR A 24 40.95 15.36 -6.95
C THR A 24 40.93 13.87 -6.53
N PRO A 25 39.84 13.10 -6.77
CA PRO A 25 39.89 11.65 -6.66
C PRO A 25 40.31 11.03 -8.00
N GLU A 26 41.42 10.31 -7.96
CA GLU A 26 41.95 9.48 -9.04
C GLU A 26 41.21 8.12 -9.06
N SER A 27 40.75 7.72 -10.25
CA SER A 27 40.23 6.38 -10.62
C SER A 27 41.30 5.31 -10.40
N THR A 28 41.07 4.09 -9.87
CA THR A 28 40.36 2.87 -10.39
C THR A 28 40.83 1.68 -9.47
N PRO A 29 40.49 0.38 -9.66
CA PRO A 29 39.33 -0.33 -10.22
C PRO A 29 38.71 -1.38 -9.26
N ALA A 30 37.62 -2.01 -9.71
CA ALA A 30 36.89 -3.12 -9.10
C ALA A 30 37.68 -4.44 -9.01
N ASN A 31 37.48 -5.21 -7.93
CA ASN A 31 37.36 -6.68 -7.93
C ASN A 31 37.07 -7.23 -6.52
N THR A 32 35.82 -7.64 -6.27
CA THR A 32 35.48 -8.60 -5.20
C THR A 32 34.49 -9.61 -5.76
N PRO A 33 34.70 -10.93 -5.65
CA PRO A 33 33.83 -11.92 -6.25
C PRO A 33 32.55 -12.08 -5.43
N GLU A 34 31.41 -11.96 -6.11
CA GLU A 34 30.07 -12.14 -5.56
C GLU A 34 29.81 -13.63 -5.26
N ALA A 35 29.43 -13.93 -4.02
CA ALA A 35 29.10 -15.29 -3.59
C ALA A 35 27.73 -15.71 -4.15
N LYS A 36 27.71 -16.71 -5.04
CA LYS A 36 26.48 -17.35 -5.53
C LYS A 36 25.68 -17.93 -4.34
N LYS A 37 24.59 -17.28 -3.96
CA LYS A 37 23.59 -17.85 -3.04
C LYS A 37 22.72 -18.85 -3.80
N LYS A 38 22.69 -20.08 -3.30
CA LYS A 38 21.92 -21.21 -3.84
C LYS A 38 20.45 -20.99 -3.47
N TYR A 39 19.58 -20.77 -4.45
CA TYR A 39 18.13 -20.66 -4.25
C TYR A 39 17.55 -22.04 -3.89
N LEU A 40 16.67 -22.09 -2.88
CA LEU A 40 15.83 -23.24 -2.59
C LEU A 40 14.53 -23.12 -3.41
N ASP A 41 14.26 -24.12 -4.23
CA ASP A 41 13.05 -24.23 -5.04
C ASP A 41 11.91 -24.84 -4.21
N TYR A 42 10.84 -24.09 -4.01
CA TYR A 42 9.66 -24.47 -3.21
C TYR A 42 8.46 -24.94 -4.06
N SER A 43 8.66 -25.19 -5.36
CA SER A 43 7.60 -25.61 -6.28
C SER A 43 6.91 -26.94 -5.92
N ASP A 44 7.51 -27.75 -5.03
CA ASP A 44 6.91 -29.02 -4.57
C ASP A 44 5.93 -28.88 -3.39
N LEU A 45 5.80 -27.71 -2.75
CA LEU A 45 4.81 -27.50 -1.69
C LEU A 45 3.38 -27.20 -2.19
N LEU A 46 3.17 -27.09 -3.50
CA LEU A 46 1.89 -26.70 -4.10
C LEU A 46 1.01 -27.88 -4.58
N LYS A 47 1.41 -29.14 -4.36
CA LYS A 47 0.72 -30.30 -4.98
C LYS A 47 -0.33 -31.03 -4.13
N THR A 48 -0.78 -30.49 -3.00
CA THR A 48 -1.90 -31.12 -2.26
C THR A 48 -2.88 -30.11 -1.68
N ARG A 49 -3.99 -29.87 -2.38
CA ARG A 49 -5.35 -29.69 -1.82
C ARG A 49 -6.38 -29.62 -2.97
N LYS A 50 -7.29 -30.59 -3.03
CA LYS A 50 -8.42 -30.62 -3.98
C LYS A 50 -9.55 -29.69 -3.50
N PRO A 51 -10.26 -28.96 -4.39
CA PRO A 51 -11.43 -28.16 -4.01
C PRO A 51 -12.66 -29.05 -3.76
N ARG A 52 -13.48 -28.69 -2.75
CA ARG A 52 -14.78 -29.30 -2.45
C ARG A 52 -15.88 -28.53 -3.17
N VAL A 53 -16.56 -29.17 -4.12
CA VAL A 53 -17.73 -28.63 -4.83
C VAL A 53 -18.95 -28.67 -3.89
N ARG A 54 -19.65 -27.55 -3.71
CA ARG A 54 -21.02 -27.51 -3.17
C ARG A 54 -22.00 -27.38 -4.32
N GLN A 55 -22.95 -28.31 -4.40
CA GLN A 55 -24.10 -28.26 -5.29
C GLN A 55 -25.16 -27.32 -4.71
N ASN A 56 -25.64 -26.36 -5.51
CA ASN A 56 -26.87 -25.62 -5.25
C ASN A 56 -27.99 -26.23 -6.11
N THR A 57 -29.04 -26.71 -5.45
CA THR A 57 -30.32 -27.05 -6.08
C THR A 57 -31.21 -25.82 -6.12
N THR A 58 -31.66 -25.48 -7.32
CA THR A 58 -32.77 -24.57 -7.63
C THR A 58 -34.10 -25.23 -7.31
N GLU A 59 -35.02 -24.48 -6.71
CA GLU A 59 -36.44 -24.60 -7.06
C GLU A 59 -37.17 -23.26 -6.83
N SER A 60 -37.97 -22.93 -7.83
CA SER A 60 -38.79 -21.75 -8.04
C SER A 60 -40.13 -21.88 -7.34
N ASP A 61 -40.69 -20.80 -6.81
CA ASP A 61 -42.14 -20.61 -6.89
C ASP A 61 -42.58 -19.15 -6.87
N THR A 62 -43.69 -18.92 -7.57
CA THR A 62 -44.12 -17.65 -8.14
C THR A 62 -45.33 -17.07 -7.39
N LYS A 63 -45.38 -15.73 -7.29
CA LYS A 63 -46.54 -14.83 -7.08
C LYS A 63 -47.44 -15.06 -5.86
N GLN A 64 -47.62 -13.98 -5.08
CA GLN A 64 -48.89 -13.24 -5.07
C GLN A 64 -48.69 -11.80 -4.57
N GLN A 65 -49.10 -10.84 -5.39
CA GLN A 65 -49.35 -9.45 -5.00
C GLN A 65 -50.77 -9.35 -4.46
N SER A 66 -50.94 -8.66 -3.34
CA SER A 66 -52.21 -8.06 -2.93
C SER A 66 -51.95 -6.71 -2.27
N SER A 67 -52.66 -5.72 -2.78
CA SER A 67 -52.76 -4.32 -2.37
C SER A 67 -53.59 -4.13 -1.09
N GLY A 68 -53.29 -3.13 -0.27
CA GLY A 68 -54.20 -2.70 0.81
C GLY A 68 -53.63 -1.65 1.76
N SER A 69 -53.97 -0.40 1.45
CA SER A 69 -54.08 0.84 2.23
C SER A 69 -54.10 0.86 3.79
N ASP A 70 -53.61 2.00 4.28
CA ASP A 70 -54.16 2.87 5.35
C ASP A 70 -53.77 2.71 6.85
N THR A 71 -52.97 3.70 7.27
CA THR A 71 -53.19 4.72 8.33
C THR A 71 -53.32 4.33 9.82
N THR A 72 -52.45 4.99 10.62
CA THR A 72 -52.72 5.74 11.89
C THR A 72 -52.03 5.23 13.17
N GLN A 73 -51.07 6.05 13.62
CA GLN A 73 -50.70 6.48 14.98
C GLN A 73 -50.85 5.52 16.20
N GLN A 74 -49.78 5.41 17.00
CA GLN A 74 -49.73 6.10 18.31
C GLN A 74 -48.33 6.05 18.95
N GLN A 75 -47.97 7.19 19.56
CA GLN A 75 -46.89 7.38 20.52
C GLN A 75 -47.19 6.67 21.85
N GLY A 76 -46.16 6.30 22.60
CA GLY A 76 -46.34 5.81 23.97
C GLY A 76 -45.06 5.33 24.65
N SER A 77 -44.29 6.29 25.13
CA SER A 77 -43.18 6.21 26.09
C SER A 77 -43.42 5.33 27.33
N GLY A 78 -42.34 4.72 27.86
CA GLY A 78 -42.36 4.11 29.20
C GLY A 78 -41.07 3.38 29.55
N SER A 79 -40.14 4.11 30.16
CA SER A 79 -38.97 3.62 30.91
C SER A 79 -39.39 2.80 32.13
N ASP A 80 -38.67 1.73 32.46
CA ASP A 80 -38.21 1.55 33.84
C ASP A 80 -37.03 0.59 34.00
N THR A 81 -36.18 0.95 34.96
CA THR A 81 -34.94 0.28 35.39
C THR A 81 -35.24 -0.47 36.69
N THR A 82 -34.78 -1.70 36.91
CA THR A 82 -34.27 -2.14 38.23
C THR A 82 -33.39 -3.38 38.08
N GLN A 83 -32.45 -3.48 39.02
CA GLN A 83 -31.23 -4.24 39.09
C GLN A 83 -31.35 -5.71 39.59
N GLN A 84 -30.21 -6.40 39.42
CA GLN A 84 -29.46 -7.18 40.43
C GLN A 84 -29.72 -8.68 40.65
N SER A 85 -28.59 -9.41 40.53
CA SER A 85 -28.11 -10.52 41.39
C SER A 85 -28.87 -11.85 41.23
N SER A 86 -28.31 -13.05 41.24
CA SER A 86 -27.04 -13.64 41.72
C SER A 86 -27.09 -15.12 41.31
N GLY A 87 -25.96 -15.84 41.32
CA GLY A 87 -26.00 -17.29 41.60
C GLY A 87 -25.16 -18.15 40.68
N SER A 88 -23.94 -18.39 41.11
CA SER A 88 -23.13 -19.59 40.87
C SER A 88 -23.92 -20.88 41.05
N ASP A 89 -23.68 -21.90 40.22
CA ASP A 89 -23.06 -23.12 40.76
C ASP A 89 -22.54 -24.08 39.67
N THR A 90 -21.39 -24.65 39.99
CA THR A 90 -20.75 -25.77 39.31
C THR A 90 -21.15 -27.02 40.08
N THR A 91 -21.35 -28.18 39.45
CA THR A 91 -20.88 -29.50 39.93
C THR A 91 -21.22 -30.60 38.93
N GLN A 92 -20.22 -31.44 38.68
CA GLN A 92 -20.25 -32.70 37.93
C GLN A 92 -21.01 -33.78 38.70
N GLN A 93 -21.57 -34.80 38.02
CA GLN A 93 -21.28 -36.19 38.38
C GLN A 93 -21.78 -37.22 37.36
N GLN A 94 -21.00 -38.31 37.33
CA GLN A 94 -21.08 -39.53 36.53
C GLN A 94 -22.17 -40.51 37.02
N GLY A 95 -22.43 -41.52 36.19
CA GLY A 95 -22.95 -42.85 36.59
C GLY A 95 -24.17 -43.28 35.76
N SER A 96 -24.01 -44.12 34.73
CA SER A 96 -23.90 -45.60 34.74
C SER A 96 -25.24 -46.35 34.89
N GLY A 97 -25.52 -47.25 33.95
CA GLY A 97 -26.59 -48.27 33.98
C GLY A 97 -27.28 -48.41 32.61
N SER A 98 -26.78 -49.24 31.70
CA SER A 98 -27.09 -50.68 31.51
C SER A 98 -28.55 -50.96 31.14
N ASP A 99 -28.81 -51.31 29.87
CA ASP A 99 -29.70 -52.44 29.62
C ASP A 99 -29.40 -53.14 28.29
N THR A 100 -29.65 -54.44 28.29
CA THR A 100 -29.18 -55.45 27.35
C THR A 100 -30.35 -55.97 26.53
N THR A 101 -30.20 -56.16 25.22
CA THR A 101 -30.90 -57.28 24.55
C THR A 101 -30.15 -57.73 23.30
N GLN A 102 -29.94 -59.04 23.21
CA GLN A 102 -29.23 -59.76 22.16
C GLN A 102 -30.15 -60.08 20.97
N GLN A 103 -29.59 -60.16 19.76
CA GLN A 103 -29.89 -61.28 18.86
C GLN A 103 -28.77 -61.51 17.80
N SER A 104 -28.13 -62.67 17.94
CA SER A 104 -27.58 -63.64 16.95
C SER A 104 -27.88 -63.35 15.46
N SER A 105 -27.07 -63.65 14.43
CA SER A 105 -25.96 -64.62 14.19
C SER A 105 -25.43 -64.38 12.76
N GLY A 106 -24.17 -64.75 12.50
CA GLY A 106 -23.70 -65.08 11.14
C GLY A 106 -22.33 -64.48 10.77
N SER A 107 -21.25 -65.12 11.21
CA SER A 107 -19.88 -64.84 10.76
C SER A 107 -19.47 -65.85 9.70
N ASP A 108 -19.34 -65.40 8.45
CA ASP A 108 -18.67 -66.14 7.38
C ASP A 108 -17.34 -65.43 7.10
N THR A 109 -16.26 -66.20 7.16
CA THR A 109 -14.87 -65.71 7.15
C THR A 109 -14.20 -66.24 5.90
N THR A 110 -14.01 -65.38 4.89
CA THR A 110 -13.22 -65.72 3.71
C THR A 110 -12.00 -64.82 3.66
N GLN A 111 -10.85 -65.40 3.93
CA GLN A 111 -9.55 -64.77 3.72
C GLN A 111 -9.33 -64.50 2.23
N GLN A 112 -8.99 -63.26 1.86
CA GLN A 112 -8.43 -62.96 0.56
C GLN A 112 -6.96 -62.57 0.68
N GLN A 113 -6.17 -63.34 -0.05
CA GLN A 113 -4.73 -63.26 -0.30
C GLN A 113 -4.36 -61.96 -1.06
N PRO A 114 -3.23 -61.31 -0.76
CA PRO A 114 -2.79 -60.13 -1.51
C PRO A 114 -2.28 -60.51 -2.91
N THR A 115 -2.74 -59.77 -3.92
CA THR A 115 -2.35 -59.87 -5.33
C THR A 115 -0.95 -59.27 -5.55
N PRO A 116 -0.05 -59.90 -6.33
CA PRO A 116 1.28 -59.36 -6.61
C PRO A 116 1.25 -58.20 -7.61
N THR A 117 2.14 -57.23 -7.37
CA THR A 117 2.47 -56.07 -8.21
C THR A 117 3.04 -56.51 -9.58
N PRO A 118 2.67 -55.88 -10.71
CA PRO A 118 3.24 -56.22 -12.02
C PRO A 118 4.68 -55.72 -12.19
N LEU A 119 5.53 -56.56 -12.81
CA LEU A 119 6.90 -56.26 -13.23
C LEU A 119 6.93 -55.23 -14.38
N PRO A 120 8.01 -54.43 -14.55
CA PRO A 120 8.15 -53.55 -15.71
C PRO A 120 8.39 -54.36 -17.00
N GLU A 121 7.70 -53.98 -18.08
CA GLU A 121 7.86 -54.58 -19.40
C GLU A 121 9.21 -54.19 -20.03
N THR A 122 9.90 -55.18 -20.58
CA THR A 122 11.10 -55.04 -21.43
C THR A 122 10.78 -54.32 -22.74
N PRO A 123 11.63 -53.39 -23.23
CA PRO A 123 11.44 -52.75 -24.52
C PRO A 123 11.65 -53.74 -25.68
N LYS A 124 10.69 -53.75 -26.61
CA LYS A 124 10.69 -54.50 -27.87
C LYS A 124 11.79 -53.97 -28.82
N PRO A 125 12.55 -54.82 -29.53
CA PRO A 125 13.57 -54.36 -30.47
C PRO A 125 12.92 -53.65 -31.67
N THR A 126 13.46 -52.48 -32.01
CA THR A 126 13.09 -51.69 -33.19
C THR A 126 13.88 -52.22 -34.39
N ASP A 127 13.18 -52.63 -35.44
CA ASP A 127 13.79 -53.05 -36.71
C ASP A 127 14.58 -51.89 -37.35
N PRO A 128 15.72 -52.15 -38.01
CA PRO A 128 16.48 -51.11 -38.70
C PRO A 128 15.71 -50.63 -39.94
N GLU A 129 15.40 -49.33 -39.99
CA GLU A 129 14.80 -48.71 -41.17
C GLU A 129 15.76 -48.78 -42.37
N THR A 130 15.25 -49.35 -43.46
CA THR A 130 15.85 -49.37 -44.79
C THR A 130 15.98 -47.95 -45.35
N PRO A 131 17.14 -47.54 -45.93
CA PRO A 131 17.30 -46.21 -46.49
C PRO A 131 16.40 -46.00 -47.73
N LYS A 132 15.64 -44.91 -47.72
CA LYS A 132 14.79 -44.42 -48.81
C LYS A 132 15.64 -44.06 -50.04
N PRO A 133 15.24 -44.41 -51.29
CA PRO A 133 16.02 -44.09 -52.49
C PRO A 133 16.09 -42.58 -52.75
N THR A 134 17.29 -42.10 -53.05
CA THR A 134 17.55 -40.74 -53.55
C THR A 134 17.18 -40.66 -55.03
N GLU A 135 16.21 -39.83 -55.39
CA GLU A 135 15.94 -39.48 -56.79
C GLU A 135 17.05 -38.55 -57.33
N PRO A 136 17.41 -38.67 -58.63
CA PRO A 136 18.40 -37.79 -59.25
C PRO A 136 17.80 -36.41 -59.51
N GLU A 137 18.47 -35.35 -59.04
CA GLU A 137 18.07 -33.98 -59.32
C GLU A 137 18.33 -33.60 -60.79
N THR A 138 17.29 -33.06 -61.42
CA THR A 138 17.31 -32.47 -62.76
C THR A 138 18.03 -31.11 -62.74
N PRO A 139 18.94 -30.79 -63.67
CA PRO A 139 19.64 -29.51 -63.69
C PRO A 139 18.70 -28.34 -63.99
N LYS A 140 18.75 -27.32 -63.12
CA LYS A 140 18.00 -26.06 -63.23
C LYS A 140 18.52 -25.20 -64.39
N PRO A 141 17.66 -24.60 -65.23
CA PRO A 141 18.10 -23.72 -66.33
C PRO A 141 18.76 -22.44 -65.81
N THR A 142 19.86 -22.05 -66.45
CA THR A 142 20.56 -20.77 -66.24
C THR A 142 19.82 -19.67 -66.99
N GLU A 143 19.26 -18.69 -66.27
CA GLU A 143 18.70 -17.47 -66.86
C GLU A 143 19.83 -16.47 -67.22
N PRO A 144 19.69 -15.70 -68.30
CA PRO A 144 20.69 -14.71 -68.71
C PRO A 144 20.70 -13.50 -67.76
N GLU A 145 21.90 -13.09 -67.36
CA GLU A 145 22.09 -11.94 -66.46
C GLU A 145 21.65 -10.63 -67.12
N THR A 146 20.85 -9.85 -66.39
CA THR A 146 20.42 -8.51 -66.75
C THR A 146 21.54 -7.51 -66.38
N PRO A 147 21.94 -6.58 -67.26
CA PRO A 147 23.01 -5.62 -66.95
C PRO A 147 22.61 -4.67 -65.82
N ALA A 148 23.57 -4.39 -64.93
CA ALA A 148 23.39 -3.54 -63.75
C ALA A 148 23.05 -2.08 -64.14
N PRO A 149 22.11 -1.42 -63.42
CA PRO A 149 21.74 -0.04 -63.70
C PRO A 149 22.86 0.95 -63.31
N THR A 150 23.03 1.97 -64.15
CA THR A 150 23.93 3.11 -63.94
C THR A 150 23.55 3.89 -62.67
N PRO A 151 24.50 4.24 -61.78
CA PRO A 151 24.19 5.00 -60.57
C PRO A 151 23.72 6.42 -60.90
N GLU A 152 22.64 6.86 -60.24
CA GLU A 152 22.15 8.24 -60.32
C GLU A 152 23.14 9.26 -59.72
N PRO A 153 23.17 10.50 -60.23
CA PRO A 153 24.07 11.53 -59.73
C PRO A 153 23.70 11.95 -58.30
N THR A 154 24.72 12.05 -57.44
CA THR A 154 24.60 12.50 -56.05
C THR A 154 24.12 13.97 -56.00
N PRO A 155 23.03 14.29 -55.28
CA PRO A 155 22.55 15.66 -55.15
C PRO A 155 23.56 16.53 -54.38
N ALA A 156 23.64 17.81 -54.76
CA ALA A 156 24.50 18.80 -54.12
C ALA A 156 24.12 19.04 -52.65
N PRO A 157 25.07 19.36 -51.76
CA PRO A 157 24.80 19.55 -50.34
C PRO A 157 23.89 20.77 -50.09
N THR A 158 22.81 20.55 -49.35
CA THR A 158 21.91 21.59 -48.84
C THR A 158 22.67 22.51 -47.88
N PRO A 159 22.56 23.85 -48.01
CA PRO A 159 23.23 24.77 -47.09
C PRO A 159 22.74 24.59 -45.65
N GLU A 160 23.68 24.72 -44.71
CA GLU A 160 23.45 24.54 -43.28
C GLU A 160 22.48 25.62 -42.74
N PRO A 161 21.48 25.27 -41.91
CA PRO A 161 20.52 26.24 -41.42
C PRO A 161 21.21 27.29 -40.53
N THR A 162 20.86 28.55 -40.74
CA THR A 162 21.32 29.67 -39.90
C THR A 162 20.89 29.43 -38.44
N PRO A 163 21.80 29.53 -37.46
CA PRO A 163 21.46 29.27 -36.06
C PRO A 163 20.40 30.25 -35.57
N ALA A 164 19.37 29.73 -34.90
CA ALA A 164 18.33 30.52 -34.29
C ALA A 164 18.91 31.49 -33.24
N PRO A 165 18.33 32.70 -33.09
CA PRO A 165 18.79 33.65 -32.09
C PRO A 165 18.67 33.03 -30.69
N THR A 166 19.73 33.19 -29.89
CA THR A 166 19.75 32.73 -28.49
C THR A 166 18.64 33.44 -27.70
N PRO A 167 17.74 32.70 -27.02
CA PRO A 167 16.69 33.32 -26.22
C PRO A 167 17.31 34.16 -25.09
N ALA A 168 16.67 35.29 -24.78
CA ALA A 168 17.06 36.14 -23.67
C ALA A 168 17.08 35.35 -22.35
N PRO A 169 17.97 35.70 -21.39
CA PRO A 169 18.02 35.00 -20.11
C PRO A 169 16.68 35.11 -19.38
N THR A 170 16.13 33.97 -18.98
CA THR A 170 14.94 33.89 -18.13
C THR A 170 15.23 34.62 -16.81
N PRO A 171 14.36 35.52 -16.33
CA PRO A 171 14.53 36.16 -15.03
C PRO A 171 14.61 35.10 -13.93
N PRO A 172 15.34 35.36 -12.82
CA PRO A 172 15.39 34.43 -11.70
C PRO A 172 13.97 34.14 -11.20
N PRO A 173 13.65 32.89 -10.84
CA PRO A 173 12.33 32.54 -10.36
C PRO A 173 12.00 33.35 -9.12
N THR A 174 10.80 33.94 -9.09
CA THR A 174 10.28 34.61 -7.90
C THR A 174 10.33 33.64 -6.71
N PRO A 175 10.82 34.07 -5.53
CA PRO A 175 10.85 33.20 -4.36
C PRO A 175 9.44 32.71 -4.04
N TRP A 176 9.32 31.40 -3.85
CA TRP A 176 8.05 30.77 -3.48
C TRP A 176 7.63 31.24 -2.08
N VAL A 177 6.34 31.55 -1.92
CA VAL A 177 5.77 32.02 -0.65
C VAL A 177 4.66 31.06 -0.25
N THR A 178 4.74 30.57 0.98
CA THR A 178 3.67 29.75 1.58
C THR A 178 2.40 30.58 1.74
N VAL A 179 1.28 30.03 1.26
CA VAL A 179 -0.06 30.57 1.53
C VAL A 179 -0.80 29.56 2.41
N THR A 180 -1.28 30.02 3.55
CA THR A 180 -2.08 29.23 4.49
C THR A 180 -3.51 29.76 4.47
N ILE A 181 -4.48 28.85 4.30
CA ILE A 181 -5.91 29.14 4.26
C ILE A 181 -6.65 28.36 5.35
N ASP A 182 -7.90 28.71 5.61
CA ASP A 182 -8.73 28.00 6.59
C ASP A 182 -8.88 26.51 6.23
N HIS A 183 -8.92 25.65 7.24
CA HIS A 183 -8.82 24.19 7.04
C HIS A 183 -9.97 23.60 6.23
N ASP A 184 -11.12 24.29 6.20
CA ASP A 184 -12.32 23.92 5.46
C ASP A 184 -12.44 24.62 4.09
N GLN A 185 -11.45 25.42 3.69
CA GLN A 185 -11.38 26.08 2.39
C GLN A 185 -10.40 25.43 1.42
N VAL A 186 -9.60 24.46 1.88
CA VAL A 186 -8.74 23.70 0.99
C VAL A 186 -9.61 22.80 0.12
N LYS A 187 -9.55 23.03 -1.19
CA LYS A 187 -10.24 22.18 -2.17
C LYS A 187 -9.37 20.93 -2.46
N PRO A 188 -9.92 19.71 -2.37
CA PRO A 188 -9.18 18.50 -2.70
C PRO A 188 -8.91 18.39 -4.21
N PHE A 189 -7.94 17.57 -4.54
CA PHE A 189 -7.75 17.03 -5.87
C PHE A 189 -8.80 15.95 -6.11
N ALA A 190 -9.47 16.02 -7.26
CA ALA A 190 -10.25 14.90 -7.75
C ALA A 190 -9.31 13.73 -8.05
N GLN A 191 -9.75 12.50 -7.78
CA GLN A 191 -8.98 11.31 -8.15
C GLN A 191 -8.87 11.19 -9.67
N PRO A 192 -7.67 11.28 -10.27
CA PRO A 192 -7.51 11.11 -11.71
C PRO A 192 -7.73 9.65 -12.12
N GLU A 193 -8.09 9.42 -13.40
CA GLU A 193 -8.07 8.07 -13.98
C GLU A 193 -6.62 7.55 -14.04
N PRO A 194 -6.31 6.35 -13.51
CA PRO A 194 -4.94 5.88 -13.40
C PRO A 194 -4.40 5.37 -14.75
N VAL A 195 -3.19 5.81 -15.13
CA VAL A 195 -2.59 5.49 -16.44
C VAL A 195 -1.43 4.51 -16.30
N THR A 196 -0.47 4.85 -15.44
CA THR A 196 0.76 4.10 -15.19
C THR A 196 0.52 2.90 -14.26
N ILE A 197 1.50 1.99 -14.19
CA ILE A 197 1.47 0.83 -13.29
C ILE A 197 1.34 1.27 -11.82
N SER A 198 2.10 2.29 -11.41
CA SER A 198 2.10 2.79 -10.04
C SER A 198 0.78 3.44 -9.65
N GLU A 199 0.15 4.20 -10.56
CA GLU A 199 -1.16 4.81 -10.33
C GLU A 199 -2.27 3.75 -10.27
N LYS A 200 -2.26 2.77 -11.16
CA LYS A 200 -3.22 1.65 -11.16
C LYS A 200 -3.11 0.84 -9.87
N ALA A 201 -1.89 0.56 -9.42
CA ALA A 201 -1.65 -0.08 -8.13
C ALA A 201 -2.14 0.79 -6.96
N GLY A 202 -1.88 2.10 -7.00
CA GLY A 202 -2.38 3.05 -5.99
C GLY A 202 -3.91 3.05 -5.87
N VAL A 203 -4.63 3.00 -6.98
CA VAL A 203 -6.11 2.90 -6.96
C VAL A 203 -6.58 1.51 -6.52
N LYS A 204 -5.96 0.43 -7.02
CA LYS A 204 -6.33 -0.97 -6.69
C LYS A 204 -6.19 -1.27 -5.21
N PHE A 205 -5.10 -0.83 -4.58
CA PHE A 205 -4.78 -1.15 -3.18
C PHE A 205 -5.19 -0.05 -2.20
N LYS A 206 -6.07 0.87 -2.61
CA LYS A 206 -6.51 1.99 -1.78
C LYS A 206 -7.14 1.44 -0.47
N PRO A 207 -6.70 1.91 0.70
CA PRO A 207 -7.21 1.44 1.97
C PRO A 207 -8.57 2.08 2.31
N GLN A 208 -9.33 1.40 3.16
CA GLN A 208 -10.47 1.96 3.87
C GLN A 208 -9.97 2.53 5.20
N ILE A 209 -10.46 3.70 5.60
CA ILE A 209 -10.20 4.25 6.93
C ILE A 209 -11.49 4.35 7.74
N HIS A 210 -11.49 3.67 8.88
CA HIS A 210 -12.51 3.77 9.91
C HIS A 210 -12.08 4.83 10.92
N ILE A 211 -12.98 5.75 11.27
CA ILE A 211 -12.71 6.82 12.24
C ILE A 211 -13.47 6.48 13.53
N THR A 212 -12.76 5.94 14.53
CA THR A 212 -13.39 5.62 15.82
C THR A 212 -13.69 6.90 16.61
N ASN A 213 -12.73 7.82 16.64
CA ASN A 213 -12.88 9.12 17.29
C ASN A 213 -11.97 10.18 16.63
N GLY A 214 -12.05 11.43 17.11
CA GLY A 214 -11.25 12.52 16.58
C GLY A 214 -11.78 13.14 15.28
N CYS A 215 -10.86 13.66 14.48
CA CYS A 215 -11.17 14.31 13.22
C CYS A 215 -11.33 13.29 12.08
N HIS A 216 -12.12 13.66 11.06
CA HIS A 216 -12.10 12.98 9.77
C HIS A 216 -10.95 13.53 8.90
N PRO A 217 -10.53 12.84 7.83
CA PRO A 217 -9.48 13.33 6.95
C PRO A 217 -9.92 14.55 6.13
N TYR A 218 -9.01 15.51 5.95
CA TYR A 218 -9.17 16.75 5.18
C TYR A 218 -8.10 16.86 4.10
N PRO A 219 -8.35 17.63 3.02
CA PRO A 219 -7.28 18.06 2.13
C PRO A 219 -6.31 19.00 2.88
N ALA A 220 -5.03 18.66 2.84
CA ALA A 220 -3.94 19.44 3.42
C ALA A 220 -3.46 20.55 2.50
N VAL A 221 -3.50 20.32 1.19
CA VAL A 221 -3.00 21.24 0.15
C VAL A 221 -3.91 21.17 -1.07
N ASN A 222 -4.05 22.28 -1.78
CA ASN A 222 -4.78 22.34 -3.05
C ASN A 222 -3.83 22.46 -4.27
N GLU A 223 -4.40 22.46 -5.48
CA GLU A 223 -3.67 22.59 -6.76
C GLU A 223 -2.74 23.81 -6.82
N ALA A 224 -3.11 24.92 -6.16
CA ALA A 224 -2.33 26.15 -6.15
C ALA A 224 -1.16 26.12 -5.15
N GLY A 225 -1.04 25.07 -4.33
CA GLY A 225 -0.05 24.97 -3.26
C GLY A 225 -0.45 25.71 -1.97
N GLU A 226 -1.72 26.11 -1.83
CA GLU A 226 -2.24 26.69 -0.60
C GLU A 226 -2.50 25.58 0.41
N THR A 227 -2.07 25.77 1.65
CA THR A 227 -2.08 24.74 2.69
C THR A 227 -3.10 25.01 3.79
N SER A 228 -3.61 23.94 4.37
CA SER A 228 -4.53 23.97 5.50
C SER A 228 -3.87 24.59 6.73
N GLY A 229 -4.50 25.61 7.31
CA GLY A 229 -4.10 26.18 8.59
C GLY A 229 -4.40 25.27 9.78
N GLY A 230 -5.11 24.16 9.60
CA GLY A 230 -5.52 23.25 10.67
C GLY A 230 -6.45 23.90 11.71
N LEU A 231 -6.65 23.21 12.83
CA LEU A 231 -7.49 23.67 13.94
C LEU A 231 -6.71 23.79 15.24
N LYS A 232 -7.17 24.72 16.10
CA LYS A 232 -6.71 24.76 17.50
C LYS A 232 -7.24 23.53 18.24
N ILE A 233 -6.49 23.04 19.22
CA ILE A 233 -6.85 21.93 20.12
C ILE A 233 -7.96 22.26 21.15
N LYS A 234 -8.75 23.31 20.89
CA LYS A 234 -9.87 23.71 21.75
C LYS A 234 -11.15 22.98 21.36
N GLY A 235 -12.05 22.84 22.32
CA GLY A 235 -13.31 22.13 22.15
C GLY A 235 -13.13 20.61 22.15
N ALA A 236 -14.20 19.88 21.82
CA ALA A 236 -14.16 18.43 21.75
C ALA A 236 -13.14 17.93 20.70
N PRO A 237 -12.61 16.70 20.85
CA PRO A 237 -11.70 16.07 19.90
C PRO A 237 -12.11 16.23 18.42
N SER A 238 -13.39 16.03 18.12
CA SER A 238 -13.95 16.11 16.75
C SER A 238 -14.57 17.47 16.38
N ALA A 239 -14.53 18.47 17.28
CA ALA A 239 -15.17 19.76 17.05
C ALA A 239 -14.52 20.52 15.90
N GLY A 240 -15.32 20.86 14.88
CA GLY A 240 -14.91 21.60 13.68
C GLY A 240 -14.23 20.74 12.62
N CYS A 241 -14.12 19.42 12.80
CA CYS A 241 -13.37 18.54 11.89
C CYS A 241 -14.09 17.22 11.54
N LYS A 242 -15.43 17.22 11.43
CA LYS A 242 -16.21 16.02 11.03
C LYS A 242 -16.44 15.87 9.51
N GLY A 243 -16.05 16.87 8.73
CA GLY A 243 -16.00 16.80 7.26
C GLY A 243 -15.90 18.20 6.66
N SER A 244 -15.19 18.34 5.55
CA SER A 244 -15.12 19.60 4.80
C SER A 244 -16.32 19.71 3.85
N GLY A 245 -16.76 20.94 3.59
CA GLY A 245 -17.74 21.21 2.52
C GLY A 245 -17.22 20.83 1.12
N TRP A 246 -15.92 20.63 0.97
CA TRP A 246 -15.27 20.21 -0.27
C TRP A 246 -15.00 18.70 -0.37
N GLY A 247 -15.27 17.93 0.69
CA GLY A 247 -14.99 16.48 0.75
C GLY A 247 -13.71 16.13 1.52
N SER A 248 -13.20 14.92 1.30
CA SER A 248 -12.03 14.37 2.00
C SER A 248 -10.89 14.10 1.00
N GLN A 249 -9.73 13.64 1.47
CA GLN A 249 -8.59 13.30 0.61
C GLN A 249 -7.74 12.20 1.26
N VAL A 250 -7.20 11.31 0.43
CA VAL A 250 -6.03 10.48 0.76
C VAL A 250 -4.91 10.75 -0.23
N TYR A 251 -3.68 10.82 0.26
CA TYR A 251 -2.47 11.05 -0.53
C TYR A 251 -1.72 9.73 -0.71
N GLY A 252 -1.19 9.47 -1.91
CA GLY A 252 -0.43 8.24 -2.20
C GLY A 252 1.01 8.52 -2.64
N ARG A 253 1.97 7.70 -2.24
CA ARG A 253 3.31 7.66 -2.86
C ARG A 253 3.84 6.24 -2.85
N SER A 254 4.43 5.81 -3.96
CA SER A 254 4.86 4.43 -4.12
C SER A 254 6.28 4.33 -4.66
N GLY A 255 6.89 3.16 -4.45
CA GLY A 255 8.25 2.88 -4.89
C GLY A 255 8.72 1.49 -4.46
N TRP A 256 9.79 1.03 -5.08
CA TRP A 256 10.45 -0.22 -4.72
C TRP A 256 11.28 -0.05 -3.45
N LYS A 257 11.26 -1.07 -2.59
CA LYS A 257 12.18 -1.24 -1.46
C LYS A 257 12.52 -2.73 -1.33
N ASN A 258 13.80 -3.06 -1.46
CA ASN A 258 14.30 -4.44 -1.31
C ASN A 258 13.46 -5.47 -2.09
N ASP A 259 13.21 -5.20 -3.39
CA ASP A 259 12.42 -6.05 -4.30
C ASP A 259 10.95 -6.27 -3.91
N VAL A 260 10.42 -5.47 -3.00
CA VAL A 260 8.99 -5.38 -2.65
C VAL A 260 8.46 -3.99 -3.01
N TRP A 261 7.25 -3.91 -3.52
CA TRP A 261 6.63 -2.63 -3.87
C TRP A 261 5.86 -2.06 -2.69
N ALA A 262 6.23 -0.85 -2.28
CA ALA A 262 5.56 -0.11 -1.21
C ALA A 262 4.57 0.89 -1.79
N ILE A 263 3.38 0.98 -1.22
CA ILE A 263 2.43 2.06 -1.46
C ILE A 263 2.06 2.68 -0.12
N MET A 264 2.55 3.89 0.13
CA MET A 264 2.18 4.69 1.30
C MET A 264 0.91 5.48 0.98
N TYR A 265 -0.11 5.31 1.80
CA TYR A 265 -1.32 6.13 1.81
C TYR A 265 -1.31 6.98 3.06
N SER A 266 -1.53 8.29 2.92
CA SER A 266 -1.45 9.23 4.02
C SER A 266 -2.68 10.12 4.10
N TRP A 267 -3.11 10.41 5.33
CA TRP A 267 -4.22 11.27 5.64
C TRP A 267 -3.76 12.44 6.48
N TYR A 268 -4.34 13.60 6.21
CA TYR A 268 -4.18 14.78 7.03
C TYR A 268 -5.44 15.03 7.85
N PHE A 269 -5.25 15.38 9.12
CA PHE A 269 -6.32 15.83 10.00
C PHE A 269 -6.04 17.24 10.49
N PRO A 270 -7.05 18.13 10.61
CA PRO A 270 -6.82 19.51 11.03
C PRO A 270 -6.20 19.65 12.43
N LYS A 271 -6.41 18.68 13.32
CA LYS A 271 -5.82 18.60 14.66
C LYS A 271 -5.80 17.14 15.14
N ASP A 272 -4.86 16.84 16.02
CA ASP A 272 -4.88 15.67 16.88
C ASP A 272 -5.20 16.15 18.30
N SER A 273 -6.30 15.68 18.88
CA SER A 273 -6.72 16.14 20.21
C SER A 273 -7.43 15.01 20.96
N PRO A 274 -6.71 14.25 21.82
CA PRO A 274 -7.32 13.17 22.60
C PRO A 274 -8.31 13.69 23.66
N SER A 275 -8.14 14.95 24.08
CA SER A 275 -9.05 15.67 24.98
C SER A 275 -8.89 17.18 24.81
N THR A 276 -9.87 17.97 25.25
CA THR A 276 -9.85 19.43 25.14
C THR A 276 -8.56 20.01 25.73
N GLY A 277 -7.82 20.78 24.93
CA GLY A 277 -6.59 21.45 25.35
C GLY A 277 -5.35 20.56 25.34
N LEU A 278 -5.46 19.28 24.97
CA LEU A 278 -4.34 18.36 24.76
C LEU A 278 -4.20 18.01 23.27
N GLY A 279 -3.01 17.56 22.89
CA GLY A 279 -2.63 17.22 21.52
C GLY A 279 -2.01 18.40 20.76
N HIS A 280 -2.12 18.42 19.43
CA HIS A 280 -1.53 19.43 18.58
C HIS A 280 -2.42 19.82 17.38
N ARG A 281 -2.11 20.99 16.81
CA ARG A 281 -2.64 21.40 15.51
C ARG A 281 -1.96 20.56 14.44
N HIS A 282 -2.72 20.21 13.41
CA HIS A 282 -2.34 19.29 12.35
C HIS A 282 -2.14 17.87 12.87
N ASP A 283 -2.41 16.92 11.99
CA ASP A 283 -1.99 15.55 12.15
C ASP A 283 -1.74 14.93 10.79
N TRP A 284 -0.78 14.01 10.74
CA TRP A 284 -0.41 13.28 9.54
C TRP A 284 -0.17 11.84 9.91
N GLU A 285 -1.05 10.97 9.45
CA GLU A 285 -0.94 9.53 9.62
C GLU A 285 -0.80 8.85 8.26
N HIS A 286 -0.27 7.64 8.23
CA HIS A 286 -0.11 6.87 7.01
C HIS A 286 -0.10 5.36 7.25
N VAL A 287 -0.53 4.61 6.25
CA VAL A 287 -0.33 3.17 6.16
C VAL A 287 0.52 2.85 4.94
N ILE A 288 1.45 1.90 5.08
CA ILE A 288 2.15 1.35 3.92
C ILE A 288 1.60 -0.05 3.63
N VAL A 289 1.09 -0.23 2.42
CA VAL A 289 0.70 -1.52 1.86
C VAL A 289 1.89 -2.04 1.05
N TRP A 290 2.43 -3.18 1.45
CA TRP A 290 3.55 -3.84 0.80
C TRP A 290 3.00 -4.94 -0.11
N ILE A 291 3.23 -4.83 -1.41
CA ILE A 291 2.82 -5.84 -2.39
C ILE A 291 4.04 -6.45 -3.08
N ASP A 292 3.89 -7.66 -3.62
CA ASP A 292 4.97 -8.35 -4.33
C ASP A 292 5.46 -7.57 -5.56
N ASN A 293 4.60 -7.33 -6.55
CA ASN A 293 4.97 -6.63 -7.78
C ASN A 293 3.74 -5.96 -8.41
N PRO A 294 3.74 -4.64 -8.67
CA PRO A 294 2.58 -3.95 -9.22
C PRO A 294 2.31 -4.30 -10.69
N ASP A 295 3.27 -4.90 -11.41
CA ASP A 295 3.20 -5.20 -12.85
C ASP A 295 2.85 -6.67 -13.15
N VAL A 296 2.18 -7.35 -12.22
CA VAL A 296 1.60 -8.68 -12.45
C VAL A 296 0.08 -8.61 -12.47
N ALA A 297 -0.58 -9.61 -13.06
CA ALA A 297 -2.04 -9.60 -13.21
C ALA A 297 -2.77 -9.52 -11.86
N GLU A 298 -2.28 -10.24 -10.85
CA GLU A 298 -2.85 -10.26 -9.51
C GLU A 298 -1.75 -10.04 -8.46
N PRO A 299 -1.36 -8.77 -8.21
CA PRO A 299 -0.41 -8.47 -7.15
C PRO A 299 -1.00 -8.85 -5.79
N ARG A 300 -0.16 -9.34 -4.89
CA ARG A 300 -0.55 -9.81 -3.56
C ARG A 300 -0.06 -8.86 -2.49
N ILE A 301 -0.95 -8.53 -1.55
CA ILE A 301 -0.54 -7.88 -0.30
C ILE A 301 0.30 -8.87 0.50
N LEU A 302 1.54 -8.48 0.79
CA LEU A 302 2.46 -9.19 1.64
C LEU A 302 2.33 -8.73 3.08
N ALA A 303 2.33 -7.41 3.30
CA ALA A 303 2.27 -6.81 4.64
C ALA A 303 1.49 -5.48 4.64
N VAL A 304 1.00 -5.09 5.81
CA VAL A 304 0.40 -3.77 6.07
C VAL A 304 1.04 -3.18 7.32
N THR A 305 1.54 -1.95 7.23
CA THR A 305 2.21 -1.27 8.35
C THR A 305 1.61 0.11 8.61
N PRO A 306 0.55 0.21 9.43
CA PRO A 306 -0.04 1.48 9.86
C PRO A 306 0.91 2.25 10.80
N SER A 307 0.91 3.58 10.71
CA SER A 307 1.67 4.45 11.60
C SER A 307 1.08 4.45 13.01
N ALA A 308 1.94 4.35 14.01
CA ALA A 308 1.56 4.46 15.42
C ALA A 308 2.54 5.38 16.12
N HIS A 309 2.21 6.67 16.19
CA HIS A 309 3.06 7.72 16.72
C HIS A 309 4.43 7.75 16.03
N SER A 310 5.51 7.50 16.78
CA SER A 310 6.87 7.42 16.25
C SER A 310 7.18 6.09 15.56
N GLY A 311 6.33 5.07 15.64
CA GLY A 311 6.59 3.72 15.15
C GLY A 311 5.54 3.24 14.14
N TYR A 312 5.44 1.92 14.01
CA TYR A 312 4.52 1.23 13.11
C TYR A 312 3.97 -0.02 13.80
N SER A 313 2.66 -0.24 13.72
CA SER A 313 2.10 -1.58 13.85
C SER A 313 2.49 -2.37 12.59
N THR A 314 2.85 -3.64 12.72
CA THR A 314 3.30 -4.47 11.59
C THR A 314 2.46 -5.74 11.49
N HIS A 315 1.80 -5.90 10.34
CA HIS A 315 0.94 -7.04 10.04
C HIS A 315 1.49 -7.78 8.82
N HIS A 316 2.24 -8.86 9.07
CA HIS A 316 2.91 -9.66 8.04
C HIS A 316 2.81 -11.17 8.35
N PRO A 317 1.99 -11.94 7.61
CA PRO A 317 0.95 -11.47 6.69
C PRO A 317 -0.18 -10.75 7.45
N PRO A 318 -0.96 -9.87 6.79
CA PRO A 318 -2.14 -9.27 7.40
C PRO A 318 -3.22 -10.31 7.67
N ASN A 319 -3.99 -10.10 8.75
CA ASN A 319 -5.13 -10.97 9.05
C ASN A 319 -6.21 -10.80 7.97
N ALA A 320 -6.85 -11.90 7.59
CA ALA A 320 -7.82 -11.91 6.48
C ALA A 320 -9.04 -11.01 6.74
N ASP A 321 -9.46 -10.86 8.00
CA ASP A 321 -10.56 -10.00 8.41
C ASP A 321 -10.18 -8.51 8.43
N THR A 322 -8.90 -8.16 8.29
CA THR A 322 -8.41 -6.78 8.14
C THR A 322 -8.25 -6.35 6.68
N LEU A 323 -8.62 -7.23 5.73
CA LEU A 323 -8.65 -6.95 4.30
C LEU A 323 -10.08 -7.05 3.76
N ASP A 324 -10.42 -6.19 2.81
CA ASP A 324 -11.61 -6.29 1.98
C ASP A 324 -11.16 -6.33 0.51
N GLY A 325 -11.08 -7.55 -0.05
CA GLY A 325 -10.47 -7.80 -1.35
C GLY A 325 -9.00 -7.36 -1.38
N THR A 326 -8.73 -6.22 -2.03
CA THR A 326 -7.38 -5.62 -2.14
C THR A 326 -7.21 -4.35 -1.29
N SER A 327 -8.22 -4.00 -0.50
CA SER A 327 -8.19 -2.84 0.39
C SER A 327 -7.83 -3.27 1.80
N ALA A 328 -6.75 -2.70 2.35
CA ALA A 328 -6.49 -2.80 3.78
C ALA A 328 -7.51 -1.95 4.56
N LYS A 329 -7.98 -2.45 5.70
CA LYS A 329 -8.84 -1.70 6.61
C LYS A 329 -8.01 -1.18 7.77
N VAL A 330 -7.98 0.14 7.93
CA VAL A 330 -7.26 0.81 9.02
C VAL A 330 -8.22 1.60 9.90
N ASN A 331 -7.95 1.64 11.19
CA ASN A 331 -8.67 2.44 12.17
C ASN A 331 -7.81 3.63 12.60
N TYR A 332 -8.42 4.80 12.68
CA TYR A 332 -7.85 5.98 13.32
C TYR A 332 -8.53 6.21 14.66
N GLU A 333 -7.74 6.14 15.72
CA GLU A 333 -8.25 6.25 17.08
C GLU A 333 -7.23 6.81 18.06
N SER A 334 -7.76 7.40 19.13
CA SER A 334 -7.03 7.75 20.35
C SER A 334 -7.65 7.03 21.54
N HIS A 335 -6.77 6.45 22.37
CA HIS A 335 -7.12 5.94 23.70
C HIS A 335 -6.47 6.85 24.75
N TRP A 336 -7.28 7.52 25.56
CA TRP A 336 -6.78 8.43 26.58
C TRP A 336 -5.75 7.73 27.49
N PRO A 337 -4.57 8.33 27.78
CA PRO A 337 -4.18 9.71 27.48
C PRO A 337 -3.36 9.89 26.18
N ILE A 338 -3.30 8.88 25.32
CA ILE A 338 -2.45 8.84 24.15
C ILE A 338 -3.14 9.54 22.97
N ASN A 339 -2.35 10.27 22.18
CA ASN A 339 -2.74 10.89 20.91
C ASN A 339 -3.26 9.86 19.89
N HIS A 340 -3.72 10.31 18.72
CA HIS A 340 -4.21 9.37 17.71
C HIS A 340 -3.06 8.56 17.08
N ALA A 341 -3.43 7.40 16.53
CA ALA A 341 -2.59 6.51 15.76
C ALA A 341 -3.46 5.72 14.78
N LEU A 342 -2.82 5.05 13.83
CA LEU A 342 -3.45 4.02 13.02
C LEU A 342 -3.14 2.61 13.51
N ASP A 343 -4.10 1.71 13.36
CA ASP A 343 -3.86 0.26 13.36
C ASP A 343 -4.75 -0.43 12.32
N SER A 344 -4.52 -1.71 12.05
CA SER A 344 -5.42 -2.54 11.25
C SER A 344 -6.69 -2.87 12.03
N THR A 345 -7.82 -2.98 11.33
CA THR A 345 -9.12 -3.24 11.96
C THR A 345 -9.97 -4.20 11.14
N SER A 346 -10.88 -4.91 11.81
CA SER A 346 -11.93 -5.69 11.16
C SER A 346 -13.12 -4.83 10.72
N GLU A 347 -13.26 -3.62 11.26
CA GLU A 347 -14.35 -2.69 10.93
C GLU A 347 -14.20 -2.13 9.51
N ALA A 348 -15.33 -2.00 8.82
CA ALA A 348 -15.36 -1.33 7.52
C ALA A 348 -15.09 0.18 7.70
N GLY A 349 -14.43 0.77 6.72
CA GLY A 349 -14.14 2.20 6.68
C GLY A 349 -14.57 2.84 5.38
N GLU A 350 -14.33 4.15 5.28
CA GLU A 350 -14.65 4.93 4.09
C GLU A 350 -13.44 5.01 3.14
N PHE A 351 -13.72 5.15 1.85
CA PHE A 351 -12.72 5.55 0.86
C PHE A 351 -12.71 7.07 0.68
N GLN A 352 -11.56 7.61 0.30
CA GLN A 352 -11.40 9.02 -0.09
C GLN A 352 -10.86 9.08 -1.52
N ASP A 353 -11.02 10.23 -2.17
CA ASP A 353 -10.36 10.48 -3.44
C ASP A 353 -8.84 10.43 -3.24
N LEU A 354 -8.17 9.62 -4.06
CA LEU A 354 -6.73 9.44 -4.02
C LEU A 354 -6.06 10.41 -4.98
N ILE A 355 -5.01 11.08 -4.50
CA ILE A 355 -4.05 11.77 -5.35
C ILE A 355 -2.65 11.23 -5.10
N MET A 356 -2.01 10.67 -6.13
CA MET A 356 -0.63 10.19 -6.03
C MET A 356 0.35 11.37 -6.05
N TRP A 357 1.52 11.22 -5.43
CA TRP A 357 2.55 12.24 -5.31
C TRP A 357 2.91 12.83 -6.66
N ASP A 358 3.13 11.98 -7.66
CA ASP A 358 3.52 12.40 -9.00
C ASP A 358 2.37 12.96 -9.85
N GLN A 359 1.12 12.85 -9.36
CA GLN A 359 -0.05 13.46 -9.98
C GLN A 359 -0.35 14.87 -9.42
N MET A 360 0.25 15.25 -8.30
CA MET A 360 0.09 16.59 -7.73
C MET A 360 0.86 17.64 -8.53
N SER A 361 0.34 18.87 -8.52
CA SER A 361 1.05 20.02 -9.07
C SER A 361 2.41 20.24 -8.39
N ASP A 362 3.36 20.85 -9.12
CA ASP A 362 4.66 21.21 -8.56
C ASP A 362 4.52 22.13 -7.34
N LYS A 363 3.52 23.01 -7.34
CA LYS A 363 3.23 23.92 -6.22
C LYS A 363 2.77 23.15 -4.99
N ALA A 364 1.92 22.14 -5.16
CA ALA A 364 1.45 21.31 -4.07
C ALA A 364 2.58 20.46 -3.48
N ARG A 365 3.41 19.83 -4.32
CA ARG A 365 4.61 19.11 -3.87
C ARG A 365 5.60 20.03 -3.15
N GLN A 366 5.86 21.22 -3.71
CA GLN A 366 6.71 22.22 -3.09
C GLN A 366 6.18 22.64 -1.71
N ALA A 367 4.87 22.85 -1.57
CA ALA A 367 4.24 23.17 -0.29
C ALA A 367 4.38 22.04 0.73
N LEU A 368 4.09 20.79 0.34
CA LEU A 368 4.21 19.62 1.22
C LEU A 368 5.67 19.33 1.64
N ASN A 369 6.63 19.74 0.83
CA ASN A 369 8.06 19.66 1.17
C ASN A 369 8.52 20.80 2.10
N SER A 370 7.92 21.98 2.02
CA SER A 370 8.49 23.21 2.60
C SER A 370 7.74 23.73 3.83
N VAL A 371 6.44 23.43 3.95
CA VAL A 371 5.62 23.91 5.06
C VAL A 371 5.95 23.15 6.35
N LEU A 372 6.06 23.89 7.45
CA LEU A 372 6.18 23.33 8.79
C LEU A 372 4.78 23.04 9.35
N TRP A 373 4.51 21.78 9.69
CA TRP A 373 3.21 21.30 10.16
C TRP A 373 3.13 21.18 11.68
N GLY A 374 3.92 21.99 12.40
CA GLY A 374 4.03 21.93 13.86
C GLY A 374 4.64 20.61 14.30
N ASP A 375 3.91 19.85 15.11
CA ASP A 375 4.33 18.54 15.63
C ASP A 375 4.06 17.39 14.63
N ALA A 376 3.21 17.63 13.62
CA ALA A 376 2.93 16.68 12.56
C ALA A 376 4.00 16.74 11.45
N ASN A 377 4.20 15.63 10.73
CA ASN A 377 5.18 15.54 9.65
C ASN A 377 4.58 14.84 8.42
N VAL A 378 4.71 15.45 7.25
CA VAL A 378 4.24 14.86 5.98
C VAL A 378 5.07 13.61 5.67
N PRO A 379 4.50 12.38 5.72
CA PRO A 379 5.30 11.16 5.68
C PRO A 379 5.76 10.78 4.26
N MET A 380 5.01 11.24 3.25
CA MET A 380 5.27 10.94 1.84
C MET A 380 6.04 12.04 1.12
N ASN A 381 6.51 13.09 1.80
CA ASN A 381 7.31 14.13 1.16
C ASN A 381 8.71 13.62 0.79
N ASP A 382 9.49 14.40 0.04
CA ASP A 382 10.76 13.94 -0.52
C ASP A 382 11.81 13.59 0.54
N GLY A 383 11.80 14.30 1.68
CA GLY A 383 12.71 14.03 2.79
C GLY A 383 12.33 12.83 3.63
N ASN A 384 11.03 12.51 3.74
CA ASN A 384 10.53 11.53 4.70
C ASN A 384 10.19 10.18 4.06
N PHE A 385 9.83 10.12 2.78
CA PHE A 385 9.31 8.90 2.16
C PHE A 385 10.26 7.71 2.32
N GLY A 386 11.52 7.85 1.87
CA GLY A 386 12.53 6.79 1.98
C GLY A 386 12.80 6.34 3.43
N PRO A 387 13.15 7.26 4.35
CA PRO A 387 13.37 6.92 5.76
C PRO A 387 12.16 6.27 6.44
N LYS A 388 10.94 6.66 6.06
CA LYS A 388 9.71 6.05 6.58
C LYS A 388 9.52 4.63 6.06
N LEU A 389 9.83 4.35 4.78
CA LEU A 389 9.85 2.97 4.26
C LEU A 389 10.88 2.10 4.97
N GLU A 390 12.05 2.64 5.30
CA GLU A 390 13.09 1.91 6.05
C GLU A 390 12.62 1.54 7.46
N LYS A 391 12.02 2.50 8.16
CA LYS A 391 11.53 2.28 9.52
C LYS A 391 10.34 1.32 9.58
N ALA A 392 9.52 1.30 8.53
CA ALA A 392 8.34 0.46 8.42
C ALA A 392 8.63 -0.92 7.81
N TRP A 393 9.86 -1.22 7.42
CA TRP A 393 10.17 -2.44 6.68
C TRP A 393 9.79 -3.70 7.50
N PRO A 394 8.88 -4.57 7.00
CA PRO A 394 8.29 -5.62 7.82
C PRO A 394 8.94 -7.01 7.65
N PHE A 395 10.05 -7.12 6.91
CA PHE A 395 10.68 -8.41 6.52
C PHE A 395 12.09 -8.62 7.06
#